data_AF-A0A085LLM2-F1
#
_entry.id   AF-A0A085LLM2-F1
#
_cell.length_a   1.000
_cell.length_b   1.000
_cell.length_c   1.000
_cell.angle_alpha   90.00
_cell.angle_beta   90.00
_cell.angle_gamma   90.00
#
_symmetry.space_group_name_H-M   'P 1'
#
loop_
_entity.id
_entity.type
_entity.pdbx_description
1 polymer ?
#
loop_
_entity_poly.entity_id
_entity_poly.type
_entity_poly.pdbx_seq_one_letter_code
_entity_poly.pdbx_strand_id
1 'polypeptide(L)'
;MVALLKLAAILLCLASVSAVEKALLDKFAKAAVNGINNDKDSGKNLFAVLVYSNVKEAGQGVTFDLIAVQTSCPKGSQKDASECDTDETSPILKHQVVVTKKPNGAYSVASTGPMKPDPKETVSTLPLEDTE
;
A
#
# COMPACT_ATOMS: atom_id res chain seq x y z
N MET A 1 43.03 -48.46 1.33
CA MET A 1 41.91 -47.84 0.58
C MET A 1 41.62 -46.50 1.23
N VAL A 2 41.80 -45.40 0.51
CA VAL A 2 41.63 -44.04 1.05
C VAL A 2 40.18 -43.63 0.79
N ALA A 3 39.37 -43.57 1.84
CA ALA A 3 37.99 -43.09 1.75
C ALA A 3 38.00 -41.55 1.71
N LEU A 4 37.89 -40.98 0.51
CA LEU A 4 37.63 -39.56 0.31
C LEU A 4 36.20 -39.25 0.78
N LEU A 5 36.08 -38.68 1.97
CA LEU A 5 34.83 -38.11 2.46
C LEU A 5 34.55 -36.85 1.63
N LYS A 6 33.64 -36.96 0.65
CA LYS A 6 33.16 -35.81 -0.13
C LYS A 6 32.44 -34.85 0.81
N LEU A 7 33.11 -33.75 1.14
CA LEU A 7 32.55 -32.61 1.83
C LEU A 7 31.51 -31.95 0.90
N ALA A 8 30.26 -32.42 0.97
CA ALA A 8 29.15 -31.75 0.33
C ALA A 8 28.89 -30.47 1.13
N ALA A 9 29.53 -29.37 0.74
CA ALA A 9 29.13 -28.04 1.14
C ALA A 9 27.73 -27.80 0.57
N ILE A 10 26.71 -28.08 1.39
CA ILE A 10 25.35 -27.64 1.11
C ILE A 10 25.40 -26.11 1.26
N LEU A 11 25.75 -25.42 0.17
CA LEU A 11 25.46 -24.01 0.02
C LEU A 11 23.93 -23.92 0.01
N LEU A 12 23.32 -23.75 1.18
CA LEU A 12 21.99 -23.18 1.27
C LEU A 12 22.12 -21.74 0.78
N CYS A 13 22.05 -21.56 -0.54
CA CYS A 13 21.58 -20.31 -1.11
C CYS A 13 20.15 -20.14 -0.61
N LEU A 14 20.00 -19.55 0.57
CA LEU A 14 18.79 -18.85 0.96
C LEU A 14 18.61 -17.75 -0.07
N ALA A 15 18.01 -18.09 -1.22
CA ALA A 15 17.47 -17.12 -2.14
C ALA A 15 16.61 -16.20 -1.26
N SER A 16 17.04 -14.95 -1.15
CA SER A 16 16.50 -13.97 -0.24
C SER A 16 14.99 -13.92 -0.44
N VAL A 17 14.24 -14.50 0.51
CA VAL A 17 12.79 -14.29 0.60
C VAL A 17 12.65 -12.85 1.08
N SER A 18 12.75 -11.89 0.15
CA SER A 18 12.28 -10.55 0.40
C SER A 18 10.77 -10.69 0.46
N ALA A 19 10.25 -10.85 1.66
CA ALA A 19 8.88 -10.53 2.00
C ALA A 19 8.97 -9.18 2.72
N VAL A 20 8.62 -8.10 2.03
CA VAL A 20 8.56 -6.76 2.63
C VAL A 20 7.67 -6.85 3.85
N GLU A 21 8.19 -6.38 4.98
CA GLU A 21 7.46 -6.40 6.23
C GLU A 21 6.12 -5.67 6.10
N LYS A 22 5.05 -6.25 6.65
CA LYS A 22 3.72 -5.63 6.64
C LYS A 22 3.74 -4.20 7.20
N ALA A 23 4.49 -3.97 8.28
CA ALA A 23 4.64 -2.65 8.88
C ALA A 23 5.27 -1.63 7.93
N LEU A 24 6.12 -2.08 7.00
CA LEU A 24 6.72 -1.23 5.99
C LEU A 24 5.73 -0.95 4.84
N LEU A 25 4.94 -1.94 4.43
CA LEU A 25 3.82 -1.74 3.49
C LEU A 25 2.77 -0.76 4.05
N ASP A 26 2.39 -0.89 5.32
CA ASP A 26 1.46 0.01 6.00
C ASP A 26 1.96 1.46 5.94
N LYS A 27 3.27 1.69 6.09
CA LYS A 27 3.88 3.02 5.94
C LYS A 27 3.82 3.53 4.50
N PHE A 28 4.03 2.68 3.51
CA PHE A 28 3.92 3.07 2.11
C PHE A 28 2.48 3.40 1.70
N ALA A 29 1.51 2.61 2.15
CA ALA A 29 0.09 2.87 1.92
C ALA A 29 -0.33 4.22 2.56
N LYS A 30 0.08 4.46 3.81
CA LYS A 30 -0.14 5.76 4.47
C LYS A 30 0.52 6.91 3.73
N ALA A 31 1.75 6.75 3.25
CA ALA A 31 2.45 7.78 2.48
C ALA A 31 1.72 8.10 1.16
N ALA A 32 1.21 7.09 0.45
CA ALA A 32 0.41 7.26 -0.76
C ALA A 32 -0.90 8.03 -0.46
N VAL A 33 -1.64 7.64 0.58
CA VAL A 33 -2.85 8.35 1.01
C VAL A 33 -2.56 9.78 1.44
N ASN A 34 -1.43 10.05 2.09
CA ASN A 34 -1.00 11.41 2.40
C ASN A 34 -0.76 12.24 1.13
N GLY A 35 -0.23 11.62 0.07
CA GLY A 35 -0.13 12.23 -1.26
C GLY A 35 -1.51 12.63 -1.80
N ILE A 36 -2.48 11.71 -1.76
CA ILE A 36 -3.87 11.97 -2.15
C ILE A 36 -4.46 13.13 -1.33
N ASN A 37 -4.26 13.14 -0.02
CA ASN A 37 -4.81 14.17 0.87
C ASN A 37 -4.23 15.57 0.64
N ASN A 38 -2.98 15.65 0.19
CA ASN A 38 -2.34 16.91 -0.16
C ASN A 38 -2.70 17.39 -1.58
N ASP A 39 -3.26 16.52 -2.42
CA ASP A 39 -3.76 16.87 -3.74
C ASP A 39 -5.04 17.72 -3.64
N LYS A 40 -5.20 18.72 -4.51
CA LYS A 40 -6.35 19.64 -4.48
C LYS A 40 -7.58 19.02 -5.16
N ASP A 41 -7.37 18.10 -6.09
CA ASP A 41 -8.43 17.53 -6.93
C ASP A 41 -9.13 16.35 -6.27
N SER A 42 -8.57 15.81 -5.18
CA SER A 42 -9.20 14.74 -4.39
C SER A 42 -10.36 15.20 -3.50
N GLY A 43 -10.75 16.47 -3.60
CA GLY A 43 -11.93 17.00 -2.91
C GLY A 43 -11.63 17.52 -1.51
N LYS A 44 -12.69 17.74 -0.73
CA LYS A 44 -12.63 18.50 0.54
C LYS A 44 -12.35 17.65 1.78
N ASN A 45 -12.54 16.34 1.70
CA ASN A 45 -12.40 15.43 2.84
C ASN A 45 -11.09 14.64 2.76
N LEU A 46 -10.64 14.15 3.91
CA LEU A 46 -9.50 13.25 4.02
C LEU A 46 -9.88 11.87 3.51
N PHE A 47 -8.91 11.19 2.93
CA PHE A 47 -8.93 9.77 2.61
C PHE A 47 -8.11 9.01 3.64
N ALA A 48 -8.54 7.79 3.94
CA ALA A 48 -7.82 6.82 4.75
C ALA A 48 -7.47 5.59 3.91
N VAL A 49 -6.48 4.82 4.36
CA VAL A 49 -6.19 3.50 3.76
C VAL A 49 -7.35 2.57 4.12
N LEU A 50 -8.06 2.05 3.11
CA LEU A 50 -9.06 1.00 3.31
C LEU A 50 -8.39 -0.38 3.26
N VAL A 51 -7.72 -0.67 2.13
CA VAL A 51 -7.03 -1.94 1.91
C VAL A 51 -5.94 -1.75 0.85
N TYR A 52 -4.93 -2.62 0.88
CA TYR A 52 -4.00 -2.79 -0.23
C TYR A 52 -3.83 -4.27 -0.56
N SER A 53 -3.55 -4.58 -1.83
CA SER A 53 -3.46 -5.95 -2.34
C SER A 53 -2.46 -6.05 -3.50
N ASN A 54 -2.32 -7.24 -4.09
CA ASN A 54 -1.49 -7.46 -5.28
C ASN A 54 -0.03 -6.99 -5.12
N VAL A 55 0.54 -7.20 -3.93
CA VAL A 55 1.92 -6.81 -3.61
C VAL A 55 2.90 -7.60 -4.48
N LYS A 56 3.73 -6.88 -5.23
CA LYS A 56 4.79 -7.43 -6.09
C LYS A 56 6.11 -6.78 -5.73
N GLU A 57 7.11 -7.62 -5.53
CA GLU A 57 8.47 -7.17 -5.28
C GLU A 57 9.33 -7.44 -6.52
N ALA A 58 10.00 -6.40 -7.01
CA ALA A 58 10.87 -6.51 -8.19
C ALA A 58 12.14 -5.71 -7.94
N GLY A 59 13.27 -6.41 -7.82
CA GLY A 59 14.57 -5.79 -7.58
C GLY A 59 14.60 -5.00 -6.27
N GLN A 60 14.69 -3.66 -6.38
CA GLN A 60 14.72 -2.74 -5.24
C GLN A 60 13.40 -1.97 -5.05
N GLY A 61 12.32 -2.41 -5.71
CA GLY A 61 11.02 -1.77 -5.66
C GLY A 61 9.89 -2.70 -5.23
N VAL A 62 8.82 -2.08 -4.76
CA VAL A 62 7.56 -2.73 -4.38
C VAL A 62 6.44 -2.04 -5.13
N THR A 63 5.54 -2.82 -5.73
CA THR A 63 4.29 -2.30 -6.27
C THR A 63 3.11 -2.99 -5.62
N PHE A 64 2.02 -2.27 -5.40
CA PHE A 64 0.78 -2.83 -4.85
C PHE A 64 -0.42 -1.97 -5.25
N ASP A 65 -1.59 -2.56 -5.25
CA ASP A 65 -2.84 -1.84 -5.44
C ASP A 65 -3.33 -1.32 -4.09
N LEU A 66 -3.81 -0.09 -4.05
CA LEU A 66 -4.28 0.62 -2.87
C LEU A 66 -5.71 1.09 -3.12
N ILE A 67 -6.59 0.82 -2.17
CA ILE A 67 -7.92 1.41 -2.11
C ILE A 67 -7.93 2.39 -0.95
N ALA A 68 -8.16 3.66 -1.27
CA ALA A 68 -8.33 4.73 -0.30
C ALA A 68 -9.81 5.08 -0.19
N VAL A 69 -10.33 5.23 1.03
CA VAL A 69 -11.75 5.56 1.28
C VAL A 69 -11.87 6.99 1.78
N GLN A 70 -12.86 7.72 1.27
CA GLN A 70 -13.16 9.07 1.74
C GLN A 70 -13.77 8.99 3.14
N THR A 71 -13.30 9.84 4.03
CA THR A 71 -13.78 9.92 5.43
C THR A 71 -14.74 11.09 5.63
N SER A 72 -15.35 11.15 6.82
CA SER A 72 -16.16 12.29 7.26
C SER A 72 -15.34 13.54 7.59
N CYS A 73 -14.03 13.40 7.80
CA CYS A 73 -13.17 14.52 8.21
C CYS A 73 -12.82 15.46 7.05
N PRO A 74 -12.95 16.78 7.22
CA PRO A 74 -12.45 17.74 6.25
C PRO A 74 -10.91 17.78 6.24
N LYS A 75 -10.33 18.06 5.08
CA LYS A 75 -8.91 18.42 4.95
C LYS A 75 -8.60 19.64 5.81
N GLY A 76 -7.40 19.67 6.39
CA GLY A 76 -6.96 20.72 7.31
C GLY A 76 -7.47 20.56 8.74
N SER A 77 -8.23 19.51 9.04
CA SER A 77 -8.45 19.08 10.44
C SER A 77 -7.15 18.58 11.06
N GLN A 78 -7.02 18.69 12.39
CA GLN A 78 -5.87 18.15 13.14
C GLN A 78 -5.99 16.64 13.41
N LYS A 79 -7.03 15.99 12.89
CA LYS A 79 -7.29 14.55 13.08
C LYS A 79 -6.49 13.73 12.08
N ASP A 80 -6.04 12.55 12.52
CA ASP A 80 -5.52 11.54 11.61
C ASP A 80 -6.69 10.94 10.82
N ALA A 81 -6.50 10.68 9.52
CA ALA A 81 -7.57 10.14 8.68
C ALA A 81 -8.06 8.75 9.15
N SER A 82 -7.24 7.98 9.85
CA SER A 82 -7.63 6.69 10.43
C SER A 82 -8.54 6.80 11.66
N GLU A 83 -8.68 7.99 12.24
CA GLU A 83 -9.61 8.27 13.36
C GLU A 83 -10.96 8.84 12.87
N CYS A 84 -11.14 8.92 11.55
CA CYS A 84 -12.30 9.53 10.92
C CYS A 84 -13.27 8.46 10.43
N ASP A 85 -14.55 8.70 10.67
CA ASP A 85 -15.60 7.75 10.28
C ASP A 85 -15.67 7.58 8.76
N THR A 86 -15.99 6.36 8.34
CA THR A 86 -16.31 5.95 6.97
C THR A 86 -17.55 5.07 6.99
N ASP A 87 -18.29 5.01 5.90
CA ASP A 87 -19.44 4.14 5.74
C ASP A 87 -19.43 3.41 4.39
N GLU A 88 -20.38 2.49 4.22
CA GLU A 88 -20.54 1.70 2.99
C GLU A 88 -20.75 2.55 1.72
N THR A 89 -21.29 3.76 1.87
CA THR A 89 -21.56 4.71 0.78
C THR A 89 -20.40 5.65 0.51
N SER A 90 -19.33 5.56 1.30
CA SER A 90 -18.18 6.44 1.21
C SER A 90 -17.44 6.21 -0.11
N PRO A 91 -17.18 7.27 -0.91
CA PRO A 91 -16.46 7.13 -2.16
C PRO A 91 -15.06 6.57 -1.96
N ILE A 92 -14.58 5.80 -2.93
CA ILE A 92 -13.23 5.23 -2.91
C ILE A 92 -12.38 5.76 -4.07
N LEU A 93 -11.06 5.65 -3.91
CA LEU A 93 -10.07 5.85 -4.96
C LEU A 93 -9.20 4.59 -5.05
N LYS A 94 -9.07 4.06 -6.27
CA LYS A 94 -8.21 2.92 -6.59
C LYS A 94 -6.91 3.42 -7.20
N HIS A 95 -5.80 3.19 -6.53
CA HIS A 95 -4.48 3.63 -6.95
C HIS A 95 -3.53 2.45 -7.08
N GLN A 96 -2.59 2.53 -8.00
CA GLN A 96 -1.40 1.69 -7.96
C GLN A 96 -0.29 2.45 -7.27
N VAL A 97 0.31 1.86 -6.25
CA VAL A 97 1.45 2.42 -5.53
C VAL A 97 2.73 1.79 -6.05
N VAL A 98 3.72 2.65 -6.32
CA VAL A 98 5.07 2.27 -6.72
C VAL A 98 6.04 2.82 -5.69
N VAL A 99 6.80 1.92 -5.10
CA VAL A 99 7.81 2.22 -4.10
C VAL A 99 9.18 1.88 -4.66
N THR A 100 10.10 2.84 -4.58
CA THR A 100 11.48 2.66 -5.04
C THR A 100 12.45 2.92 -3.89
N LYS A 101 13.30 1.94 -3.56
CA LYS A 101 14.39 2.14 -2.61
C LYS A 101 15.51 2.92 -3.27
N LYS A 102 15.89 4.05 -2.69
CA LYS A 102 16.99 4.92 -3.15
C LYS A 102 18.34 4.36 -2.65
N PRO A 103 19.47 4.73 -3.29
CA PRO A 103 20.80 4.27 -2.89
C PRO A 103 21.17 4.59 -1.43
N ASN A 104 20.61 5.67 -0.86
CA ASN A 104 20.80 6.06 0.54
C ASN A 104 19.92 5.27 1.53
N GLY A 105 19.19 4.26 1.07
CA GLY A 105 18.29 3.45 1.88
C GLY A 105 16.90 4.06 2.14
N ALA A 106 16.65 5.31 1.75
CA ALA A 106 15.33 5.91 1.83
C ALA A 106 14.37 5.36 0.77
N TYR A 107 13.07 5.45 0.99
CA TYR A 107 12.05 5.04 0.03
C TYR A 107 11.40 6.25 -0.64
N SER A 108 11.17 6.16 -1.94
CA SER A 108 10.28 7.05 -2.69
C SER A 108 8.95 6.34 -2.87
N VAL A 109 7.84 6.99 -2.57
CA VAL A 109 6.49 6.45 -2.76
C VAL A 109 5.77 7.35 -3.76
N ALA A 110 5.24 6.75 -4.82
CA ALA A 110 4.38 7.41 -5.79
C ALA A 110 3.09 6.60 -5.93
N SER A 111 1.96 7.26 -6.15
CA SER A 111 0.69 6.61 -6.45
C SER A 111 0.12 7.16 -7.76
N THR A 112 -0.47 6.27 -8.54
CA THR A 112 -1.12 6.60 -9.81
C THR A 112 -2.56 6.10 -9.76
N GLY A 113 -3.50 7.00 -10.02
CA GLY A 113 -4.94 6.70 -10.00
C GLY A 113 -5.77 7.98 -10.19
N PRO A 114 -7.10 7.84 -10.29
CA PRO A 114 -7.99 9.00 -10.30
C PRO A 114 -7.83 9.77 -8.98
N MET A 115 -7.79 11.10 -9.06
CA MET A 115 -7.88 11.95 -7.88
C MET A 115 -9.33 12.28 -7.54
N LYS A 116 -10.19 12.42 -8.55
CA LYS A 116 -11.61 12.69 -8.34
C LYS A 116 -12.39 11.38 -8.08
N PRO A 117 -13.10 11.24 -6.97
CA PRO A 117 -13.93 10.06 -6.71
C PRO A 117 -15.07 9.92 -7.72
N ASP A 118 -15.32 8.69 -8.17
CA ASP A 118 -16.54 8.35 -8.89
C ASP A 118 -17.66 8.09 -7.86
N PRO A 119 -18.79 8.81 -7.91
CA PRO A 119 -19.89 8.60 -6.97
C PRO A 119 -20.53 7.20 -7.04
N LYS A 120 -20.24 6.43 -8.10
CA LYS A 120 -20.67 5.04 -8.24
C LYS A 120 -19.71 4.04 -7.62
N GLU A 121 -18.48 4.46 -7.29
CA GLU A 121 -17.50 3.61 -6.63
C GLU A 121 -17.45 3.95 -5.14
N THR A 122 -18.05 3.09 -4.34
CA THR A 122 -18.10 3.20 -2.88
C THR A 122 -17.58 1.91 -2.22
N VAL A 123 -17.41 1.92 -0.90
CA VAL A 123 -17.01 0.74 -0.13
C VAL A 123 -17.91 -0.46 -0.42
N SER A 124 -19.23 -0.27 -0.48
CA SER A 124 -20.20 -1.35 -0.78
C SER A 124 -20.10 -1.95 -2.18
N THR A 125 -19.43 -1.27 -3.11
CA THR A 125 -19.23 -1.78 -4.48
C THR A 125 -17.96 -2.60 -4.64
N LEU A 126 -17.14 -2.68 -3.58
CA LEU A 126 -15.97 -3.53 -3.58
C LEU A 126 -16.38 -4.99 -3.39
N PRO A 127 -15.79 -5.93 -4.14
CA PRO A 127 -15.83 -7.33 -3.79
C PRO A 127 -14.93 -7.52 -2.57
N LEU A 128 -15.40 -7.11 -1.39
CA LEU A 128 -14.79 -7.49 -0.13
C LEU A 128 -15.17 -8.97 0.06
N GLU A 129 -14.19 -9.86 0.02
CA GLU A 129 -14.45 -11.25 0.44
C GLU A 129 -14.89 -11.19 1.90
N ASP A 130 -16.15 -11.58 2.15
CA ASP A 130 -16.70 -11.75 3.48
C ASP A 130 -15.74 -12.66 4.26
N THR A 131 -14.98 -12.07 5.17
CA THR A 131 -14.08 -12.82 6.04
C THR A 131 -14.94 -13.36 7.18
N GLU A 132 -15.67 -14.46 6.93
CA GLU A 132 -16.32 -15.29 7.96
C GLU A 132 -15.28 -16.00 8.85
#